data_AF-A0A820JBS0-F1
#
_entry.id   AF-A0A820JBS0-F1
#
_cell.length_a   1.000
_cell.length_b   1.000
_cell.length_c   1.000
_cell.angle_alpha   90.00
_cell.angle_beta   90.00
_cell.angle_gamma   90.00
#
_symmetry.space_group_name_H-M   'P 1'
#
loop_
_entity.id
_entity.type
_entity.pdbx_description
1 polymer ?
#
loop_
_entity_poly.entity_id
_entity_poly.type
_entity_poly.pdbx_seq_one_letter_code
_entity_poly.pdbx_strand_id
1 'polypeptide(L)'
;MSTLKSISTLVKIDHADVKQAYQNYVLAEGNLDEQERWANEFRWGLARHSVAEELVVYPAFEKYLGAEGKQIAHQDRAEHQEVNSLLFLSQILFTF
;
A
#
# COMPACT_ATOMS: atom_id res chain seq x y z
N MET A 1 13.98 -11.80 22.52
CA MET A 1 12.57 -11.40 22.51
C MET A 1 12.38 -10.38 21.40
N SER A 2 11.47 -10.62 20.46
CA SER A 2 11.09 -9.62 19.45
C SER A 2 10.38 -8.47 20.14
N THR A 3 10.91 -7.25 20.03
CA THR A 3 10.25 -6.04 20.52
C THR A 3 8.97 -5.81 19.71
N LEU A 4 7.82 -5.73 20.38
CA LEU A 4 6.57 -5.37 19.71
C LEU A 4 6.70 -3.93 19.15
N LYS A 5 6.41 -3.77 17.86
CA LYS A 5 6.36 -2.46 17.19
C LYS A 5 4.95 -1.88 17.31
N SER A 6 4.83 -0.56 17.39
CA SER A 6 3.51 0.09 17.29
C SER A 6 2.92 -0.08 15.89
N ILE A 7 1.60 0.02 15.78
CA ILE A 7 0.90 0.03 14.47
C ILE A 7 1.45 1.14 13.58
N SER A 8 1.66 2.34 14.12
CA SER A 8 2.21 3.46 13.37
C SER A 8 3.63 3.22 12.85
N THR A 9 4.45 2.47 13.58
CA THR A 9 5.78 2.06 13.09
C THR A 9 5.66 1.03 11.97
N LEU A 10 4.74 0.07 12.07
CA LEU A 10 4.53 -0.94 11.05
C LEU A 10 4.01 -0.32 9.73
N VAL A 11 3.05 0.60 9.82
CA VAL A 11 2.54 1.35 8.65
C VAL A 11 3.66 2.11 7.94
N LYS A 12 4.53 2.80 8.70
CA LYS A 12 5.68 3.52 8.12
C LYS A 12 6.69 2.58 7.45
N ILE A 13 6.85 1.37 7.96
CA ILE A 13 7.71 0.35 7.32
C ILE A 13 7.06 -0.09 6.01
N ASP A 14 5.77 -0.41 6.00
CA ASP A 14 5.06 -0.78 4.77
C ASP A 14 5.17 0.34 3.70
N HIS A 15 5.02 1.62 4.08
CA HIS A 15 5.23 2.75 3.15
C HIS A 15 6.65 2.77 2.56
N ALA A 16 7.67 2.53 3.40
CA ALA A 16 9.06 2.53 2.96
C ALA A 16 9.34 1.36 2.01
N ASP A 17 8.79 0.18 2.30
CA ASP A 17 8.95 -1.02 1.49
C ASP A 17 8.29 -0.85 0.11
N VAL A 18 7.05 -0.33 0.07
CA VAL A 18 6.34 -0.03 -1.19
C VAL A 18 7.14 0.99 -2.02
N LYS A 19 7.64 2.05 -1.39
CA LYS A 19 8.47 3.06 -2.06
C LYS A 19 9.76 2.45 -2.62
N GLN A 20 10.42 1.59 -1.85
CA GLN A 20 11.67 0.95 -2.26
C GLN A 20 11.43 0.00 -3.44
N ALA A 21 10.35 -0.77 -3.43
CA ALA A 21 9.98 -1.65 -4.54
C ALA A 21 9.80 -0.85 -5.84
N TYR A 22 9.10 0.29 -5.79
CA TYR A 22 8.96 1.18 -6.95
C TYR A 22 10.31 1.77 -7.41
N GLN A 23 11.16 2.19 -6.49
CA GLN A 23 12.51 2.69 -6.84
C GLN A 23 13.35 1.62 -7.54
N ASN A 24 13.28 0.37 -7.05
CA ASN A 24 14.00 -0.74 -7.67
C ASN A 24 13.43 -1.11 -9.04
N TYR A 25 12.11 -1.03 -9.22
CA TYR A 25 11.48 -1.18 -10.53
C TYR A 25 12.05 -0.19 -11.55
N VAL A 26 12.16 1.10 -11.17
CA VAL A 26 12.74 2.13 -12.04
C VAL A 26 14.22 1.86 -12.32
N LEU A 27 15.00 1.43 -11.33
CA LEU A 27 16.42 1.12 -11.52
C LEU A 27 16.67 -0.12 -12.39
N ALA A 28 15.72 -1.04 -12.44
CA ALA A 28 15.77 -2.24 -13.27
C ALA A 28 15.39 -1.97 -14.74
N GLU A 29 15.28 -0.70 -15.16
CA GLU A 29 14.98 -0.34 -16.56
C GLU A 29 15.93 -1.05 -17.54
N GLY A 30 15.35 -1.69 -18.56
CA GLY A 30 16.09 -2.52 -19.52
C GLY A 30 16.34 -3.98 -19.10
N ASN A 31 16.13 -4.33 -17.83
CA ASN A 31 16.11 -5.72 -17.35
C ASN A 31 14.66 -6.16 -17.07
N LEU A 32 14.03 -6.85 -18.02
CA LEU A 32 12.61 -7.20 -17.95
C LEU A 32 12.26 -8.14 -16.78
N ASP A 33 13.08 -9.16 -16.51
CA ASP A 33 12.84 -10.11 -15.40
C ASP A 33 12.91 -9.39 -14.04
N GLU A 34 13.89 -8.51 -13.87
CA GLU A 34 14.05 -7.77 -12.62
C GLU A 34 12.95 -6.72 -12.43
N GLN A 35 12.57 -6.01 -13.50
CA GLN A 35 11.41 -5.11 -13.48
C GLN A 35 10.13 -5.85 -13.10
N GLU A 36 9.86 -7.02 -13.68
CA GLU A 36 8.66 -7.78 -13.36
C GLU A 36 8.61 -8.16 -11.87
N ARG A 37 9.75 -8.59 -11.30
CA ARG A 37 9.85 -8.91 -9.86
C ARG A 37 9.55 -7.70 -8.98
N TRP A 38 10.17 -6.55 -9.26
CA TRP A 38 9.92 -5.34 -8.47
C TRP A 38 8.51 -4.79 -8.65
N ALA A 39 7.93 -4.92 -9.85
CA ALA A 39 6.54 -4.58 -10.10
C ALA A 39 5.59 -5.47 -9.29
N ASN A 40 5.88 -6.76 -9.18
CA ASN A 40 5.13 -7.69 -8.34
C ASN A 40 5.24 -7.32 -6.85
N GLU A 41 6.46 -7.09 -6.34
CA GLU A 41 6.67 -6.66 -4.95
C GLU A 41 5.92 -5.36 -4.62
N PHE A 42 5.95 -4.39 -5.53
CA PHE A 42 5.20 -3.14 -5.39
C PHE A 42 3.68 -3.41 -5.31
N ARG A 43 3.13 -4.19 -6.25
CA ARG A 43 1.69 -4.51 -6.29
C ARG A 43 1.22 -5.23 -5.03
N TRP A 44 1.95 -6.28 -4.61
CA TRP A 44 1.62 -7.04 -3.42
C TRP A 44 1.75 -6.21 -2.14
N GLY A 45 2.83 -5.43 -2.03
CA GLY A 45 3.07 -4.54 -0.91
C GLY A 45 1.97 -3.50 -0.76
N LEU A 46 1.61 -2.82 -1.85
CA LEU A 46 0.60 -1.76 -1.85
C LEU A 46 -0.79 -2.32 -1.53
N ALA A 47 -1.20 -3.42 -2.16
CA ALA A 47 -2.50 -4.04 -1.90
C ALA A 47 -2.63 -4.50 -0.43
N ARG A 48 -1.59 -5.16 0.11
CA ARG A 48 -1.56 -5.59 1.51
C ARG A 48 -1.64 -4.40 2.47
N HIS A 49 -0.87 -3.35 2.19
CA HIS A 49 -0.83 -2.14 2.99
C HIS A 49 -2.20 -1.46 3.04
N SER A 50 -2.83 -1.21 1.90
CA SER A 50 -4.15 -0.54 1.83
C SER A 50 -5.23 -1.31 2.59
N VAL A 51 -5.29 -2.64 2.44
CA VAL A 51 -6.24 -3.48 3.18
C VAL A 51 -5.97 -3.45 4.69
N ALA A 52 -4.70 -3.43 5.11
CA ALA A 52 -4.35 -3.38 6.53
C ALA A 52 -4.80 -2.07 7.19
N GLU A 53 -4.68 -0.93 6.50
CA GLU A 53 -5.18 0.34 7.01
C GLU A 53 -6.71 0.35 7.14
N GLU A 54 -7.42 -0.15 6.13
CA GLU A 54 -8.88 -0.25 6.15
C GLU A 54 -9.43 -1.13 7.27
N LEU A 55 -8.71 -2.22 7.58
CA LEU A 55 -9.11 -3.17 8.63
C LEU A 55 -8.73 -2.72 10.04
N VAL A 56 -7.67 -1.92 10.19
CA VAL A 56 -7.08 -1.63 11.51
C VAL A 56 -7.00 -0.15 11.82
N VAL A 57 -6.45 0.66 10.91
CA VAL A 57 -6.15 2.08 11.15
C VAL A 57 -7.43 2.92 11.06
N TYR A 58 -8.23 2.73 10.02
CA TYR A 58 -9.44 3.53 9.82
C TYR A 58 -10.50 3.31 10.90
N PRO A 59 -10.78 2.07 11.36
CA PRO A 59 -11.64 1.86 12.52
C PRO A 59 -11.10 2.53 13.79
N ALA A 60 -9.77 2.62 13.96
CA ALA A 60 -9.17 3.35 15.06
C ALA A 60 -9.38 4.86 14.92
N PHE A 61 -9.22 5.44 13.73
CA PHE A 61 -9.52 6.85 13.48
C PHE A 61 -10.98 7.17 13.80
N GLU A 62 -11.92 6.39 13.27
CA GLU A 62 -13.36 6.57 13.52
C GLU A 62 -13.71 6.50 15.01
N LYS A 63 -13.07 5.58 15.75
CA LYS A 63 -13.29 5.38 17.18
C LYS A 63 -12.70 6.49 18.04
N TYR A 64 -11.46 6.90 17.77
CA TYR A 64 -10.69 7.77 18.67
C TYR A 64 -10.73 9.25 18.27
N LEU A 65 -11.02 9.57 17.01
CA LEU A 65 -11.08 10.95 16.50
C LEU A 65 -12.52 11.38 16.13
N GLY A 66 -13.51 10.50 16.26
CA GLY A 66 -14.92 10.84 16.08
C GLY A 66 -15.27 11.28 14.65
N ALA A 67 -15.88 12.46 14.50
CA ALA A 67 -16.35 12.95 13.20
C ALA A 67 -15.19 13.22 12.22
N GLU A 68 -14.09 13.80 12.71
CA GLU A 68 -12.88 14.03 11.92
C GLU A 68 -12.28 12.71 11.45
N GLY A 69 -12.17 11.73 12.36
CA GLY A 69 -11.68 10.39 12.03
C GLY A 69 -12.50 9.68 10.94
N LYS A 70 -13.82 9.84 10.98
CA LYS A 70 -14.72 9.32 9.92
C LYS A 70 -14.50 10.01 8.58
N GLN A 71 -14.27 11.32 8.58
CA GLN A 71 -14.00 12.05 7.35
C GLN A 71 -12.69 11.58 6.71
N ILE A 72 -11.62 11.49 7.51
CA ILE A 72 -10.31 11.00 7.06
C ILE A 72 -10.44 9.56 6.53
N ALA A 73 -11.01 8.65 7.32
CA ALA A 73 -11.21 7.27 6.94
C ALA A 73 -12.08 7.08 5.68
N HIS A 74 -13.02 7.98 5.41
CA HIS A 74 -13.83 7.93 4.19
C HIS A 74 -13.05 8.45 2.97
N GLN A 75 -12.30 9.54 3.14
CA GLN A 75 -11.44 10.08 2.11
C GLN A 75 -10.37 9.07 1.71
N ASP A 76 -9.64 8.51 2.67
CA ASP A 76 -8.54 7.58 2.41
C ASP A 76 -9.04 6.29 1.73
N ARG A 77 -10.24 5.78 2.08
CA ARG A 77 -10.88 4.66 1.36
C ARG A 77 -11.17 5.00 -0.11
N ALA A 78 -11.61 6.22 -0.40
CA ALA A 78 -11.86 6.63 -1.77
C ALA A 78 -10.56 6.71 -2.59
N GLU A 79 -9.49 7.25 -1.98
CA GLU A 79 -8.16 7.31 -2.57
C GLU A 79 -7.58 5.89 -2.79
N HIS A 80 -7.72 4.99 -1.82
CA HIS A 80 -7.33 3.58 -1.96
C HIS A 80 -8.13 2.85 -3.06
N GLN A 81 -9.42 3.13 -3.20
CA GLN A 81 -10.24 2.53 -4.26
C GLN A 81 -9.74 2.95 -5.66
N GLU A 82 -9.32 4.20 -5.82
CA GLU A 82 -8.72 4.70 -7.07
C GLU A 82 -7.39 3.98 -7.35
N VAL A 83 -6.49 3.92 -6.37
CA VAL A 83 -5.20 3.23 -6.49
C VAL A 83 -5.39 1.74 -6.81
N ASN A 84 -6.30 1.06 -6.13
CA ASN A 84 -6.60 -0.36 -6.39
C ASN A 84 -7.15 -0.59 -7.80
N SER A 85 -7.95 0.33 -8.32
CA SER A 85 -8.47 0.27 -9.69
C SER A 85 -7.33 0.41 -10.71
N LEU A 86 -6.40 1.33 -10.47
CA LEU A 86 -5.20 1.50 -11.31
C LEU A 86 -4.27 0.28 -11.25
N LEU A 87 -4.07 -0.29 -10.05
CA LEU A 87 -3.29 -1.52 -9.87
C LEU A 87 -3.90 -2.69 -10.66
N PHE A 88 -5.21 -2.87 -10.55
CA PHE A 88 -5.94 -3.91 -11.28
C PHE A 88 -5.80 -3.75 -12.80
N LEU A 89 -6.00 -2.53 -13.32
CA LEU A 89 -5.80 -2.23 -14.73
C LEU A 89 -4.36 -2.50 -15.18
N SER A 90 -3.37 -2.10 -14.38
CA SER A 90 -1.96 -2.36 -14.68
C SER A 90 -1.69 -3.87 -14.77
N GLN A 91 -2.21 -4.67 -13.84
CA GLN A 91 -2.00 -6.11 -13.84
C GLN A 91 -2.58 -6.75 -15.10
N ILE A 92 -3.78 -6.36 -15.52
CA ILE A 92 -4.37 -6.86 -16.77
C ILE A 92 -3.47 -6.54 -17.97
N LEU A 93 -2.98 -5.31 -18.07
CA LEU A 93 -2.14 -4.85 -19.19
C LEU A 93 -0.76 -5.53 -19.25
N PHE A 94 -0.24 -6.06 -18.14
CA PHE A 94 1.03 -6.79 -18.09
C PHE A 94 0.88 -8.31 -18.18
N THR A 95 -0.35 -8.85 -18.23
CA THR A 95 -0.60 -10.31 -18.29
C THR A 95 -1.09 -10.75 -19.70
N PHE A 96 -1.21 -9.83 -20.66
CA PHE A 96 -1.54 -10.08 -22.07
C PHE A 96 -0.58 -9.32 -22.99
#